data_AF-A0A7C3CKG2-F1
#
_entry.id   AF-A0A7C3CKG2-F1
#
_cell.length_a   1.000
_cell.length_b   1.000
_cell.length_c   1.000
_cell.angle_alpha   90.00
_cell.angle_beta   90.00
_cell.angle_gamma   90.00
#
_symmetry.space_group_name_H-M   'P 1'
#
loop_
_entity.id
_entity.type
_entity.pdbx_description
1 polymer ?
#
loop_
_entity_poly.entity_id
_entity_poly.type
_entity_poly.pdbx_seq_one_letter_code
_entity_poly.pdbx_strand_id
1 'polypeptide(L)'
;MRVLALALLLLAFAVNTAFPSGCLKCHEVKLDPRHDFSCTRCHGGNAASKEKEKAHRGLIARPAHPRNWDRACGSCHAREIKALKRSPHYTLSPAINAVLTAFGLPRVKSLLELPEPSSIKGPADLVYDLLRRRCLKCHLFYPGEDYPEARRGTGCAACHLPYAGGELVDHRFQKPTSRNCLHCHYGNRVGWDYYGFFAHDLPYAFRTPLVEGKFPPRPWGIEFHEMTPDVHARRGLSCTDCHGRAELMEGKSGRSCLSCHRGVAGRRPFHTRRVLSRVRCVSCHAVWMARDEGLYFTLYDAPDWEEWQELFVQEDAEIEGLFRDFFSGKTPRPFTTDKLSGKERRGVWFLTLRRRTFEKVKLGLDARGRVSPVRPILDLHLSYVNAEDEVLVEDLHPRGPVERPVVPHTIGPGDTFRSLRILVRFGLWPGSRR
;
A
#
# COMPACT_ATOMS: atom_id res chain seq x y z
N MET A 1 -11.65 -77.65 39.76
CA MET A 1 -10.51 -76.71 39.86
C MET A 1 -10.41 -75.90 38.57
N ARG A 2 -10.58 -74.59 38.70
CA ARG A 2 -10.13 -73.48 37.83
C ARG A 2 -10.63 -73.41 36.37
N VAL A 3 -11.71 -72.64 36.25
CA VAL A 3 -12.06 -71.71 35.17
C VAL A 3 -10.85 -70.86 34.74
N LEU A 4 -10.63 -70.71 33.44
CA LEU A 4 -9.88 -69.59 32.86
C LEU A 4 -10.51 -69.25 31.49
N ALA A 5 -11.48 -68.34 31.52
CA ALA A 5 -12.00 -67.65 30.35
C ALA A 5 -11.07 -66.47 30.07
N LEU A 6 -10.37 -66.51 28.94
CA LEU A 6 -9.54 -65.41 28.45
C LEU A 6 -10.44 -64.44 27.67
N ALA A 7 -10.92 -63.38 28.32
CA ALA A 7 -11.64 -62.31 27.65
C ALA A 7 -10.63 -61.38 26.95
N LEU A 8 -10.60 -61.42 25.61
CA LEU A 8 -9.92 -60.42 24.79
C LEU A 8 -10.69 -59.09 24.90
N LEU A 9 -10.17 -58.14 25.66
CA LEU A 9 -10.61 -56.75 25.66
C LEU A 9 -10.11 -56.08 24.38
N LEU A 10 -10.95 -56.07 23.34
CA LEU A 10 -10.81 -55.16 22.20
C LEU A 10 -11.09 -53.73 22.68
N LEU A 11 -10.03 -52.98 23.01
CA LEU A 11 -10.10 -51.52 23.12
C LEU A 11 -10.38 -50.96 21.72
N ALA A 12 -11.65 -50.72 21.43
CA ALA A 12 -12.06 -49.85 20.34
C ALA A 12 -11.53 -48.44 20.64
N PHE A 13 -10.38 -48.08 20.05
CA PHE A 13 -10.01 -46.69 19.86
C PHE A 13 -11.06 -46.09 18.92
N ALA A 14 -12.11 -45.51 19.51
CA ALA A 14 -12.98 -44.59 18.81
C ALA A 14 -12.11 -43.39 18.41
N VAL A 15 -11.56 -43.43 17.20
CA VAL A 15 -11.08 -42.23 16.52
C VAL A 15 -12.33 -41.38 16.36
N ASN A 16 -12.52 -40.44 17.27
CA ASN A 16 -13.59 -39.48 17.24
C ASN A 16 -13.27 -38.51 16.09
N THR A 17 -13.53 -38.94 14.85
CA THR A 17 -13.53 -38.06 13.70
C THR A 17 -14.72 -37.13 13.89
N ALA A 18 -14.48 -36.00 14.56
CA ALA A 18 -15.46 -34.94 14.70
C ALA A 18 -15.84 -34.47 13.30
N PHE A 19 -17.01 -34.88 12.82
CA PHE A 19 -17.57 -34.36 11.59
C PHE A 19 -17.72 -32.83 11.72
N PRO A 20 -17.38 -32.04 10.68
CA PRO A 20 -17.53 -30.60 10.74
C PRO A 20 -18.96 -30.23 11.14
N SER A 21 -19.14 -29.44 12.19
CA SER A 21 -20.45 -28.94 12.62
C SER A 21 -20.59 -27.45 12.29
N GLY A 22 -21.82 -27.00 12.04
CA GLY A 22 -22.11 -25.61 11.68
C GLY A 22 -21.41 -25.15 10.39
N CYS A 23 -20.79 -23.97 10.45
CA CYS A 23 -20.20 -23.26 9.30
C CYS A 23 -19.15 -24.09 8.54
N LEU A 24 -18.39 -24.94 9.23
CA LEU A 24 -17.29 -25.72 8.66
C LEU A 24 -17.75 -26.84 7.71
N LYS A 25 -19.06 -27.12 7.64
CA LYS A 25 -19.61 -28.05 6.63
C LYS A 25 -19.49 -27.51 5.20
N CYS A 26 -19.56 -26.20 5.04
CA CYS A 26 -19.51 -25.54 3.73
C CYS A 26 -18.27 -24.66 3.57
N HIS A 27 -17.67 -24.21 4.68
CA HIS A 27 -16.50 -23.34 4.68
C HIS A 27 -15.29 -24.10 5.23
N GLU A 28 -14.48 -24.65 4.33
CA GLU A 28 -13.23 -25.29 4.70
C GLU A 28 -12.17 -24.21 4.98
N VAL A 29 -11.85 -24.02 6.27
CA VAL A 29 -10.84 -23.06 6.72
C VAL A 29 -9.98 -23.67 7.81
N LYS A 30 -8.74 -23.17 7.93
CA LYS A 30 -7.84 -23.50 9.03
C LYS A 30 -7.72 -22.29 9.94
N LEU A 31 -7.95 -22.48 11.23
CA LEU A 31 -7.83 -21.44 12.25
C LEU A 31 -6.52 -21.62 13.02
N ASP A 32 -5.99 -20.52 13.55
CA ASP A 32 -4.82 -20.61 14.42
C ASP A 32 -5.27 -20.89 15.85
N PRO A 33 -4.42 -21.48 16.71
CA PRO A 33 -4.83 -21.90 18.05
C PRO A 33 -5.39 -20.79 18.94
N ARG A 34 -5.11 -19.51 18.65
CA ARG A 34 -5.62 -18.38 19.44
C ARG A 34 -6.99 -17.89 18.97
N HIS A 35 -7.40 -18.27 17.76
CA HIS A 35 -8.69 -17.92 17.17
C HIS A 35 -9.56 -19.15 16.86
N ASP A 36 -9.19 -20.33 17.38
CA ASP A 36 -9.94 -21.57 17.24
C ASP A 36 -11.15 -21.60 18.20
N PHE A 37 -12.15 -20.80 17.86
CA PHE A 37 -13.45 -20.74 18.54
C PHE A 37 -14.56 -20.55 17.48
N SER A 38 -15.83 -20.56 17.92
CA SER A 38 -16.98 -20.43 17.01
C SER A 38 -16.83 -19.27 16.01
N CYS A 39 -17.01 -19.55 14.72
CA CYS A 39 -16.95 -18.57 13.64
C CYS A 39 -17.88 -17.36 13.90
N THR A 40 -19.01 -17.60 14.56
CA THR A 40 -20.00 -16.58 14.89
C THR A 40 -19.48 -15.50 15.85
N ARG A 41 -18.39 -15.76 16.58
CA ARG A 41 -17.77 -14.78 17.47
C ARG A 41 -17.21 -13.58 16.71
N CYS A 42 -16.69 -13.80 15.51
CA CYS A 42 -16.20 -12.73 14.64
C CYS A 42 -17.20 -12.42 13.52
N HIS A 43 -17.69 -13.45 12.84
CA HIS A 43 -18.53 -13.30 11.66
C HIS A 43 -20.03 -13.16 11.98
N GLY A 44 -20.50 -13.38 13.21
CA GLY A 44 -21.94 -13.38 13.50
C GLY A 44 -22.67 -14.52 12.78
N GLY A 45 -23.91 -14.29 12.36
CA GLY A 45 -24.75 -15.33 11.74
C GLY A 45 -25.34 -16.32 12.75
N ASN A 46 -26.01 -17.35 12.22
CA ASN A 46 -26.67 -18.41 12.97
C ASN A 46 -26.07 -19.78 12.65
N ALA A 47 -25.10 -20.23 13.45
CA ALA A 47 -24.42 -21.51 13.26
C ALA A 47 -25.32 -22.75 13.41
N ALA A 48 -26.52 -22.61 14.01
CA ALA A 48 -27.44 -23.74 14.18
C ALA A 48 -28.28 -24.02 12.93
N SER A 49 -28.41 -23.04 12.02
CA SER A 49 -29.20 -23.21 10.81
C SER A 49 -28.43 -23.95 9.73
N LYS A 50 -29.12 -24.84 9.00
CA LYS A 50 -28.60 -25.55 7.83
C LYS A 50 -28.99 -24.86 6.51
N GLU A 51 -29.90 -23.89 6.55
CA GLU A 51 -30.33 -23.12 5.37
C GLU A 51 -29.43 -21.90 5.22
N LYS A 52 -28.86 -21.71 4.02
CA LYS A 52 -27.88 -20.67 3.71
C LYS A 52 -28.33 -19.28 4.15
N GLU A 53 -29.56 -18.90 3.82
CA GLU A 53 -30.12 -17.58 4.09
C GLU A 53 -30.32 -17.34 5.58
N LYS A 54 -30.79 -18.36 6.31
CA LYS A 54 -30.99 -18.30 7.76
C LYS A 54 -29.66 -18.34 8.52
N ALA A 55 -28.69 -19.13 8.05
CA ALA A 55 -27.36 -19.23 8.62
C ALA A 55 -26.56 -17.92 8.46
N HIS A 56 -26.68 -17.26 7.30
CA HIS A 56 -25.99 -16.00 7.02
C HIS A 56 -26.74 -14.74 7.47
N ARG A 57 -27.92 -14.87 8.07
CA ARG A 57 -28.66 -13.73 8.61
C ARG A 57 -27.85 -13.04 9.70
N GLY A 58 -27.46 -11.78 9.47
CA GLY A 58 -26.61 -11.02 10.39
C GLY A 58 -25.12 -11.37 10.33
N LEU A 59 -24.67 -12.05 9.27
CA LEU A 59 -23.26 -12.32 9.01
C LEU A 59 -22.51 -11.02 8.67
N ILE A 60 -21.33 -10.88 9.25
CA ILE A 60 -20.35 -9.84 8.96
C ILE A 60 -19.27 -10.47 8.08
N ALA A 61 -19.32 -10.20 6.78
CA ALA A 61 -18.36 -10.77 5.82
C ALA A 61 -16.90 -10.33 6.09
N ARG A 62 -16.70 -9.11 6.59
CA ARG A 62 -15.37 -8.53 6.88
C ARG A 62 -15.26 -8.11 8.35
N PRO A 63 -15.09 -9.05 9.29
CA PRO A 63 -15.07 -8.73 10.72
C PRO A 63 -13.85 -7.90 11.12
N ALA A 64 -12.71 -8.08 10.43
CA ALA A 64 -11.49 -7.33 10.66
C ALA A 64 -11.53 -5.89 10.11
N HIS A 65 -12.54 -5.54 9.31
CA HIS A 65 -12.70 -4.21 8.75
C HIS A 65 -12.84 -3.16 9.88
N PRO A 66 -12.29 -1.95 9.73
CA PRO A 66 -12.38 -0.90 10.76
C PRO A 66 -13.78 -0.55 11.28
N ARG A 67 -14.82 -0.76 10.46
CA ARG A 67 -16.22 -0.56 10.87
C ARG A 67 -16.76 -1.67 11.78
N ASN A 68 -16.11 -2.83 11.85
CA ASN A 68 -16.62 -4.03 12.52
C ASN A 68 -15.68 -4.57 13.61
N TRP A 69 -14.39 -4.21 13.58
CA TRP A 69 -13.35 -4.82 14.41
C TRP A 69 -13.50 -4.58 15.92
N ASP A 70 -14.20 -3.54 16.36
CA ASP A 70 -14.43 -3.28 17.78
C ASP A 70 -15.37 -4.35 18.34
N ARG A 71 -16.39 -4.75 17.55
CA ARG A 71 -17.27 -5.87 17.87
C ARG A 71 -16.57 -7.22 17.75
N ALA A 72 -15.84 -7.44 16.65
CA ALA A 72 -15.27 -8.75 16.35
C ALA A 72 -14.00 -9.08 17.15
N CYS A 73 -13.17 -8.07 17.42
CA CYS A 73 -11.83 -8.23 18.00
C CYS A 73 -11.66 -7.47 19.32
N GLY A 74 -12.50 -6.47 19.61
CA GLY A 74 -12.29 -5.53 20.72
C GLY A 74 -12.31 -6.16 22.12
N SER A 75 -13.04 -7.25 22.32
CA SER A 75 -13.06 -7.96 23.61
C SER A 75 -11.68 -8.53 24.01
N CYS A 76 -10.81 -8.83 23.05
CA CYS A 76 -9.47 -9.39 23.28
C CYS A 76 -8.33 -8.42 22.88
N HIS A 77 -8.55 -7.58 21.86
CA HIS A 77 -7.55 -6.72 21.24
C HIS A 77 -7.84 -5.21 21.38
N ALA A 78 -8.56 -4.79 22.42
CA ALA A 78 -8.89 -3.38 22.66
C ALA A 78 -7.65 -2.46 22.66
N ARG A 79 -6.52 -2.94 23.20
CA ARG A 79 -5.28 -2.16 23.28
C ARG A 79 -4.66 -1.95 21.91
N GLU A 80 -4.55 -3.00 21.10
CA GLU A 80 -4.07 -2.95 19.72
C GLU A 80 -4.94 -2.03 18.86
N ILE A 81 -6.26 -2.16 18.94
CA ILE A 81 -7.19 -1.32 18.17
C ILE A 81 -7.04 0.16 18.56
N LYS A 82 -6.97 0.45 19.86
CA LYS A 82 -6.78 1.83 20.36
C LYS A 82 -5.46 2.44 19.90
N ALA A 83 -4.38 1.64 19.85
CA ALA A 83 -3.10 2.08 19.33
C ALA A 83 -3.14 2.32 17.82
N LEU A 84 -3.67 1.35 17.05
CA LEU A 84 -3.75 1.42 15.59
C LEU A 84 -4.55 2.65 15.14
N LYS A 85 -5.68 2.96 15.79
CA LYS A 85 -6.51 4.14 15.51
C LYS A 85 -5.76 5.48 15.57
N ARG A 86 -4.59 5.53 16.23
CA ARG A 86 -3.72 6.71 16.33
C ARG A 86 -2.53 6.68 15.36
N SER A 87 -2.26 5.52 14.75
CA SER A 87 -1.12 5.34 13.86
C SER A 87 -1.36 5.97 12.47
N PRO A 88 -0.28 6.28 11.72
CA PRO A 88 -0.38 6.72 10.34
C PRO A 88 -1.03 5.71 9.38
N HIS A 89 -0.92 4.40 9.62
CA HIS A 89 -1.59 3.39 8.77
C HIS A 89 -3.11 3.49 8.88
N TYR A 90 -3.64 3.90 10.03
CA TYR A 90 -5.05 4.14 10.19
C TYR A 90 -5.46 5.54 9.76
N THR A 91 -4.80 6.58 10.27
CA THR A 91 -5.25 7.96 10.04
C THR A 91 -4.89 8.48 8.64
N LEU A 92 -3.78 8.01 8.07
CA LEU A 92 -3.14 8.50 6.84
C LEU A 92 -2.90 10.03 6.83
N SER A 93 -3.03 10.69 7.98
CA SER A 93 -3.06 12.15 8.05
C SER A 93 -1.75 12.82 7.64
N PRO A 94 -0.53 12.25 7.82
CA PRO A 94 0.68 12.89 7.30
C PRO A 94 0.70 12.99 5.78
N ALA A 95 0.30 11.92 5.07
CA ALA A 95 0.31 11.89 3.60
C ALA A 95 -0.80 12.77 3.02
N ILE A 96 -2.02 12.64 3.55
CA ILE A 96 -3.16 13.45 3.11
C ILE A 96 -2.90 14.94 3.35
N ASN A 97 -2.46 15.31 4.55
CA ASN A 97 -2.23 16.72 4.86
C ASN A 97 -1.06 17.32 4.07
N ALA A 98 -0.10 16.51 3.61
CA ALA A 98 0.94 17.00 2.70
C ALA A 98 0.33 17.48 1.37
N VAL A 99 -0.67 16.76 0.85
CA VAL A 99 -1.43 17.17 -0.34
C VAL A 99 -2.35 18.34 -0.02
N LEU A 100 -3.20 18.24 1.01
CA LEU A 100 -4.16 19.30 1.36
C LEU A 100 -3.47 20.65 1.57
N THR A 101 -2.39 20.69 2.38
CA THR A 101 -1.64 21.93 2.61
C THR A 101 -0.98 22.46 1.33
N ALA A 102 -0.57 21.60 0.40
CA ALA A 102 0.03 22.03 -0.87
C ALA A 102 -0.98 22.73 -1.79
N PHE A 103 -2.24 22.33 -1.73
CA PHE A 103 -3.37 22.95 -2.42
C PHE A 103 -4.07 24.05 -1.59
N GLY A 104 -3.53 24.43 -0.43
CA GLY A 104 -4.13 25.47 0.43
C GLY A 104 -5.41 25.04 1.16
N LEU A 105 -5.66 23.74 1.28
CA LEU A 105 -6.84 23.16 1.92
C LEU A 105 -6.62 22.88 3.42
N PRO A 106 -7.69 22.90 4.24
CA PRO A 106 -7.60 22.67 5.68
C PRO A 106 -7.10 21.27 6.02
N ARG A 107 -6.34 21.17 7.10
CA ARG A 107 -5.81 19.89 7.59
C ARG A 107 -6.89 19.08 8.29
N VAL A 108 -6.78 17.76 8.17
CA VAL A 108 -7.66 16.78 8.83
C VAL A 108 -6.90 15.92 9.83
N LYS A 109 -7.57 15.42 10.87
CA LYS A 109 -6.96 14.51 11.85
C LYS A 109 -6.80 13.10 11.30
N SER A 110 -7.70 12.69 10.40
CA SER A 110 -7.66 11.40 9.70
C SER A 110 -8.37 11.49 8.35
N LEU A 111 -8.15 10.50 7.47
CA LEU A 111 -8.89 10.37 6.21
C LEU A 111 -10.41 10.33 6.38
N LEU A 112 -10.92 9.95 7.56
CA LEU A 112 -12.35 9.85 7.81
C LEU A 112 -13.03 11.22 7.88
N GLU A 113 -12.25 12.28 8.08
CA GLU A 113 -12.71 13.67 8.07
C GLU A 113 -12.55 14.31 6.68
N LEU A 114 -12.08 13.57 5.65
CA LEU A 114 -12.05 14.08 4.29
C LEU A 114 -13.48 14.31 3.79
N PRO A 115 -13.79 15.50 3.24
CA PRO A 115 -15.07 15.76 2.61
C PRO A 115 -15.40 14.74 1.51
N GLU A 116 -16.68 14.39 1.42
CA GLU A 116 -17.24 13.53 0.38
C GLU A 116 -18.14 14.40 -0.53
N PRO A 117 -17.59 15.15 -1.50
CA PRO A 117 -18.40 16.04 -2.33
C PRO A 117 -19.38 15.23 -3.18
N SER A 118 -20.63 15.67 -3.30
CA SER A 118 -21.65 15.01 -4.14
C SER A 118 -21.46 15.28 -5.63
N SER A 119 -20.86 16.42 -5.97
CA SER A 119 -20.44 16.84 -7.31
C SER A 119 -19.24 17.77 -7.19
N ILE A 120 -18.47 17.94 -8.27
CA ILE A 120 -17.32 18.85 -8.29
C ILE A 120 -17.83 20.27 -8.57
N LYS A 121 -17.78 21.17 -7.58
CA LYS A 121 -18.19 22.58 -7.72
C LYS A 121 -17.01 23.54 -7.80
N GLY A 122 -15.80 23.05 -7.55
CA GLY A 122 -14.58 23.84 -7.63
C GLY A 122 -13.32 23.07 -7.25
N PRO A 123 -12.17 23.78 -7.19
CA PRO A 123 -10.85 23.18 -6.98
C PRO A 123 -10.73 22.28 -5.74
N ALA A 124 -11.37 22.66 -4.63
CA ALA A 124 -11.31 21.88 -3.39
C ALA A 124 -11.97 20.51 -3.54
N ASP A 125 -13.16 20.45 -4.16
CA ASP A 125 -13.89 19.21 -4.39
C ASP A 125 -13.10 18.27 -5.30
N LEU A 126 -12.41 18.82 -6.30
CA LEU A 126 -11.58 18.06 -7.23
C LEU A 126 -10.42 17.36 -6.50
N VAL A 127 -9.73 18.06 -5.60
CA VAL A 127 -8.65 17.49 -4.77
C VAL A 127 -9.19 16.39 -3.84
N TYR A 128 -10.35 16.62 -3.20
CA TYR A 128 -10.96 15.61 -2.34
C TYR A 128 -11.37 14.37 -3.13
N ASP A 129 -11.97 14.53 -4.32
CA ASP A 129 -12.38 13.42 -5.17
C ASP A 129 -11.19 12.59 -5.67
N LEU A 130 -10.11 13.26 -6.11
CA LEU A 130 -8.85 12.60 -6.47
C LEU A 130 -8.31 11.74 -5.32
N LEU A 131 -8.19 12.32 -4.12
CA LEU A 131 -7.68 11.60 -2.96
C LEU A 131 -8.50 10.34 -2.74
N ARG A 132 -9.83 10.46 -2.77
CA ARG A 132 -10.76 9.37 -2.44
C ARG A 132 -10.81 8.26 -3.47
N ARG A 133 -10.63 8.56 -4.76
CA ARG A 133 -10.78 7.58 -5.85
C ARG A 133 -9.45 7.04 -6.37
N ARG A 134 -8.39 7.87 -6.43
CA ARG A 134 -7.06 7.46 -6.92
C ARG A 134 -6.05 7.20 -5.83
N CYS A 135 -6.01 7.99 -4.76
CA CYS A 135 -4.94 7.88 -3.77
C CYS A 135 -5.22 6.87 -2.65
N LEU A 136 -6.47 6.72 -2.21
CA LEU A 136 -6.83 5.91 -1.03
C LEU A 136 -6.96 4.39 -1.28
N LYS A 137 -6.57 3.89 -2.46
CA LYS A 137 -6.60 2.46 -2.84
C LYS A 137 -5.73 1.55 -1.95
N CYS A 138 -4.73 2.12 -1.28
CA CYS A 138 -3.84 1.37 -0.39
C CYS A 138 -4.34 1.32 1.06
N HIS A 139 -5.43 2.03 1.38
CA HIS A 139 -5.84 2.22 2.78
C HIS A 139 -6.56 0.99 3.35
N LEU A 140 -6.57 0.86 4.68
CA LEU A 140 -7.10 -0.30 5.41
C LEU A 140 -8.62 -0.49 5.28
N PHE A 141 -9.34 0.51 4.77
CA PHE A 141 -10.79 0.45 4.53
C PHE A 141 -11.12 -0.16 3.16
N TYR A 142 -10.14 -0.23 2.25
CA TYR A 142 -10.32 -0.77 0.91
C TYR A 142 -9.53 -2.08 0.76
N PRO A 143 -10.12 -3.15 0.19
CA PRO A 143 -9.47 -4.45 0.02
C PRO A 143 -8.34 -4.45 -1.02
N GLY A 144 -7.98 -3.30 -1.59
CA GLY A 144 -7.02 -3.21 -2.69
C GLY A 144 -7.67 -3.44 -4.04
N GLU A 145 -6.91 -3.04 -5.06
CA GLU A 145 -7.26 -3.21 -6.47
C GLU A 145 -7.41 -4.68 -6.82
N ASP A 146 -8.16 -4.99 -7.88
CA ASP A 146 -8.41 -6.35 -8.34
C ASP A 146 -7.23 -6.92 -9.14
N TYR A 147 -6.06 -6.93 -8.48
CA TYR A 147 -4.86 -7.58 -9.00
C TYR A 147 -4.39 -8.69 -8.05
N PRO A 148 -3.79 -9.77 -8.57
CA PRO A 148 -3.35 -10.94 -7.80
C PRO A 148 -2.57 -10.62 -6.52
N GLU A 149 -1.69 -9.63 -6.56
CA GLU A 149 -0.83 -9.23 -5.45
C GLU A 149 -1.16 -7.85 -4.88
N ALA A 150 -2.24 -7.19 -5.31
CA ALA A 150 -2.74 -5.96 -4.68
C ALA A 150 -3.96 -6.23 -3.76
N ARG A 151 -4.75 -7.24 -4.11
CA ARG A 151 -5.94 -7.66 -3.38
C ARG A 151 -5.59 -8.26 -2.03
N ARG A 152 -6.33 -7.87 -0.99
CA ARG A 152 -6.07 -8.21 0.41
C ARG A 152 -7.32 -8.05 1.28
N GLY A 153 -7.20 -8.45 2.54
CA GLY A 153 -8.17 -8.16 3.59
C GLY A 153 -8.24 -6.67 3.95
N THR A 154 -9.12 -6.32 4.88
CA THR A 154 -9.26 -4.95 5.40
C THR A 154 -8.97 -4.92 6.91
N GLY A 155 -8.58 -3.75 7.41
CA GLY A 155 -8.18 -3.56 8.81
C GLY A 155 -7.11 -4.57 9.25
N CYS A 156 -7.37 -5.31 10.32
CA CYS A 156 -6.40 -6.28 10.86
C CYS A 156 -6.03 -7.37 9.84
N ALA A 157 -6.99 -7.80 9.02
CA ALA A 157 -6.78 -8.85 8.03
C ALA A 157 -5.86 -8.43 6.88
N ALA A 158 -5.73 -7.12 6.62
CA ALA A 158 -4.82 -6.62 5.59
C ALA A 158 -3.36 -7.00 5.86
N CYS A 159 -2.97 -7.08 7.13
CA CYS A 159 -1.61 -7.39 7.55
C CYS A 159 -1.47 -8.80 8.15
N HIS A 160 -2.51 -9.30 8.80
CA HIS A 160 -2.43 -10.53 9.60
C HIS A 160 -3.03 -11.77 8.93
N LEU A 161 -3.70 -11.64 7.79
CA LEU A 161 -4.12 -12.80 7.00
C LEU A 161 -3.33 -12.86 5.69
N PRO A 162 -2.88 -14.06 5.26
CA PRO A 162 -2.17 -14.22 4.01
C PRO A 162 -3.12 -14.18 2.81
N TYR A 163 -2.79 -13.34 1.84
CA TYR A 163 -3.44 -13.28 0.53
C TYR A 163 -2.43 -13.60 -0.56
N ALA A 164 -2.90 -14.24 -1.62
CA ALA A 164 -2.13 -14.50 -2.83
C ALA A 164 -3.09 -14.77 -3.98
N GLY A 165 -2.72 -14.33 -5.19
CA GLY A 165 -3.54 -14.63 -6.37
C GLY A 165 -4.95 -14.02 -6.32
N GLY A 166 -5.17 -12.93 -5.57
CA GLY A 166 -6.48 -12.32 -5.40
C GLY A 166 -7.28 -12.83 -4.19
N GLU A 167 -6.86 -13.94 -3.59
CA GLU A 167 -7.68 -14.72 -2.66
C GLU A 167 -7.06 -14.84 -1.26
N LEU A 168 -7.92 -15.10 -0.27
CA LEU A 168 -7.48 -15.47 1.08
C LEU A 168 -6.97 -16.92 1.04
N VAL A 169 -5.67 -17.13 1.25
CA VAL A 169 -5.08 -18.49 1.13
C VAL A 169 -5.13 -19.29 2.43
N ASP A 170 -5.19 -18.63 3.57
CA ASP A 170 -5.26 -19.27 4.88
C ASP A 170 -5.98 -18.34 5.86
N HIS A 171 -6.78 -18.91 6.77
CA HIS A 171 -7.54 -18.15 7.76
C HIS A 171 -6.81 -18.03 9.12
N ARG A 172 -5.59 -18.55 9.22
CA ARG A 172 -4.72 -18.40 10.39
C ARG A 172 -4.15 -17.00 10.47
N PHE A 173 -4.37 -16.32 11.61
CA PHE A 173 -3.72 -15.03 11.86
C PHE A 173 -2.22 -15.23 12.08
N GLN A 174 -1.41 -14.45 11.34
CA GLN A 174 0.04 -14.55 11.35
C GLN A 174 0.73 -13.21 11.63
N LYS A 175 2.03 -13.27 11.90
CA LYS A 175 2.86 -12.06 11.83
C LYS A 175 2.94 -11.61 10.37
N PRO A 176 2.85 -10.30 10.08
CA PRO A 176 2.92 -9.81 8.70
C PRO A 176 4.24 -10.22 8.05
N THR A 177 4.16 -10.69 6.81
CA THR A 177 5.32 -10.95 5.96
C THR A 177 5.56 -9.77 5.03
N SER A 178 6.71 -9.71 4.36
CA SER A 178 6.94 -8.68 3.34
C SER A 178 5.90 -8.71 2.23
N ARG A 179 5.40 -9.89 1.84
CA ARG A 179 4.32 -10.01 0.85
C ARG A 179 3.06 -9.26 1.28
N ASN A 180 2.68 -9.38 2.56
CA ASN A 180 1.54 -8.63 3.10
C ASN A 180 1.73 -7.10 2.95
N CYS A 181 2.96 -6.61 3.16
CA CYS A 181 3.30 -5.19 2.97
C CYS A 181 3.16 -4.79 1.49
N LEU A 182 3.63 -5.62 0.58
CA LEU A 182 3.63 -5.36 -0.87
C LEU A 182 2.22 -5.34 -1.49
N HIS A 183 1.17 -5.79 -0.79
CA HIS A 183 -0.20 -5.56 -1.27
C HIS A 183 -0.61 -4.08 -1.27
N CYS A 184 0.11 -3.22 -0.54
CA CYS A 184 -0.06 -1.75 -0.56
C CYS A 184 1.20 -1.03 -1.03
N HIS A 185 2.37 -1.54 -0.62
CA HIS A 185 3.68 -0.93 -0.84
C HIS A 185 4.29 -1.40 -2.17
N TYR A 186 3.60 -1.10 -3.26
CA TYR A 186 4.03 -1.43 -4.63
C TYR A 186 4.08 -0.19 -5.52
N GLY A 187 4.54 -0.39 -6.75
CA GLY A 187 4.76 0.67 -7.73
C GLY A 187 5.85 1.63 -7.27
N ASN A 188 5.92 2.79 -7.90
CA ASN A 188 6.95 3.77 -7.57
C ASN A 188 6.64 4.55 -6.28
N ARG A 189 5.64 4.18 -5.47
CA ARG A 189 5.27 4.97 -4.28
C ARG A 189 6.18 4.70 -3.08
N VAL A 190 6.24 3.47 -2.59
CA VAL A 190 6.97 3.13 -1.36
C VAL A 190 7.28 1.65 -1.27
N GLY A 191 8.52 1.30 -0.92
CA GLY A 191 8.91 -0.02 -0.41
C GLY A 191 9.11 -1.11 -1.47
N TRP A 192 8.51 -0.97 -2.66
CA TRP A 192 8.68 -1.92 -3.77
C TRP A 192 10.13 -1.98 -4.27
N ASP A 193 10.80 -0.82 -4.19
CA ASP A 193 12.21 -0.64 -4.50
C ASP A 193 13.15 -1.48 -3.61
N TYR A 194 12.69 -1.90 -2.42
CA TYR A 194 13.42 -2.83 -1.54
C TYR A 194 13.78 -4.14 -2.22
N TYR A 195 12.87 -4.63 -3.07
CA TYR A 195 13.05 -5.86 -3.83
C TYR A 195 13.61 -5.62 -5.23
N GLY A 196 14.03 -4.40 -5.55
CA GLY A 196 14.59 -4.09 -6.87
C GLY A 196 13.53 -3.80 -7.93
N PHE A 197 12.27 -3.56 -7.58
CA PHE A 197 11.22 -3.32 -8.58
C PHE A 197 11.05 -1.83 -8.88
N PHE A 198 11.04 -1.50 -10.17
CA PHE A 198 10.78 -0.15 -10.67
C PHE A 198 9.73 -0.18 -11.79
N ALA A 199 8.62 0.53 -11.63
CA ALA A 199 7.49 0.43 -12.56
C ALA A 199 7.88 0.86 -13.99
N HIS A 200 7.38 0.13 -14.99
CA HIS A 200 7.46 0.53 -16.41
C HIS A 200 6.70 1.83 -16.66
N ASP A 201 6.97 2.50 -17.77
CA ASP A 201 6.21 3.68 -18.15
C ASP A 201 4.72 3.35 -18.43
N LEU A 202 3.87 4.37 -18.43
CA LEU A 202 2.43 4.22 -18.63
C LEU A 202 2.05 3.94 -20.10
N PRO A 203 2.60 4.66 -21.10
CA PRO A 203 2.18 4.47 -22.48
C PRO A 203 2.51 3.07 -23.00
N TYR A 204 1.59 2.50 -23.79
CA TYR A 204 1.70 1.18 -24.39
C TYR A 204 3.04 0.93 -25.10
N ALA A 205 3.58 1.93 -25.80
CA ALA A 205 4.84 1.85 -26.54
C ALA A 205 6.08 1.51 -25.67
N PHE A 206 6.02 1.76 -24.36
CA PHE A 206 7.11 1.50 -23.41
C PHE A 206 6.85 0.28 -22.52
N ARG A 207 5.86 -0.54 -22.87
CA ARG A 207 5.47 -1.75 -22.12
C ARG A 207 6.24 -2.97 -22.60
N THR A 208 6.16 -4.03 -21.82
CA THR A 208 6.74 -5.32 -22.18
C THR A 208 5.99 -5.90 -23.38
N PRO A 209 6.69 -6.39 -24.42
CA PRO A 209 6.05 -7.05 -25.56
C PRO A 209 5.18 -8.23 -25.13
N LEU A 210 4.21 -8.58 -25.99
CA LEU A 210 3.38 -9.77 -25.79
C LEU A 210 4.26 -11.03 -25.76
N VAL A 211 3.96 -11.92 -24.82
CA VAL A 211 4.55 -13.25 -24.72
C VAL A 211 3.51 -14.25 -25.20
N GLU A 212 3.78 -14.94 -26.31
CA GLU A 212 2.83 -15.89 -26.94
C GLU A 212 1.45 -15.26 -27.20
N GLY A 213 1.44 -14.00 -27.66
CA GLY A 213 0.21 -13.24 -27.95
C GLY A 213 -0.57 -12.76 -26.72
N LYS A 214 -0.01 -12.90 -25.51
CA LYS A 214 -0.63 -12.44 -24.26
C LYS A 214 0.18 -11.34 -23.60
N PHE A 215 -0.50 -10.45 -22.90
CA PHE A 215 0.17 -9.52 -22.00
C PHE A 215 0.89 -10.30 -20.90
N PRO A 216 2.11 -9.88 -20.53
CA PRO A 216 2.79 -10.46 -19.39
C PRO A 216 1.98 -10.24 -18.11
N PRO A 217 2.18 -11.09 -17.10
CA PRO A 217 1.45 -10.98 -15.84
C PRO A 217 1.79 -9.65 -15.16
N ARG A 218 0.74 -8.92 -14.74
CA ARG A 218 0.83 -7.69 -13.94
C ARG A 218 0.25 -7.91 -12.55
N PRO A 219 0.94 -8.65 -11.66
CA PRO A 219 0.41 -9.02 -10.34
C PRO A 219 0.04 -7.82 -9.46
N TRP A 220 0.68 -6.66 -9.66
CA TRP A 220 0.38 -5.40 -8.97
C TRP A 220 -0.27 -4.34 -9.88
N GLY A 221 -0.73 -4.73 -11.07
CA GLY A 221 -1.35 -3.82 -12.04
C GLY A 221 -0.37 -3.11 -12.99
N ILE A 222 0.93 -3.31 -12.85
CA ILE A 222 1.95 -2.73 -13.74
C ILE A 222 3.14 -3.69 -13.92
N GLU A 223 3.73 -3.72 -15.11
CA GLU A 223 5.03 -4.37 -15.31
C GLU A 223 6.16 -3.52 -14.70
N PHE A 224 7.33 -4.11 -14.53
CA PHE A 224 8.46 -3.47 -13.87
C PHE A 224 9.80 -3.92 -14.41
N HIS A 225 10.77 -3.02 -14.29
CA HIS A 225 12.17 -3.30 -14.45
C HIS A 225 12.73 -3.97 -13.20
N GLU A 226 13.53 -5.02 -13.41
CA GLU A 226 14.32 -5.65 -12.35
C GLU A 226 15.65 -4.88 -12.17
N MET A 227 15.68 -4.08 -11.12
CA MET A 227 16.81 -3.25 -10.69
C MET A 227 17.62 -3.96 -9.60
N THR A 228 18.72 -3.34 -9.17
CA THR A 228 19.50 -3.85 -8.03
C THR A 228 18.67 -3.75 -6.72
N PRO A 229 18.37 -4.87 -6.04
CA PRO A 229 17.64 -4.84 -4.78
C PRO A 229 18.50 -4.35 -3.60
N ASP A 230 17.82 -3.98 -2.51
CA ASP A 230 18.48 -3.58 -1.27
C ASP A 230 19.43 -4.68 -0.75
N VAL A 231 20.56 -4.26 -0.19
CA VAL A 231 21.56 -5.15 0.40
C VAL A 231 21.03 -5.96 1.59
N HIS A 232 20.02 -5.44 2.30
CA HIS A 232 19.34 -6.12 3.40
C HIS A 232 18.33 -7.14 2.89
N ALA A 233 17.60 -6.83 1.81
CA ALA A 233 16.70 -7.77 1.14
C ALA A 233 17.48 -9.00 0.65
N ARG A 234 18.63 -8.77 -0.01
CA ARG A 234 19.55 -9.84 -0.45
C ARG A 234 20.13 -10.68 0.69
N ARG A 235 20.12 -10.16 1.93
CA ARG A 235 20.54 -10.87 3.14
C ARG A 235 19.38 -11.52 3.89
N GLY A 236 18.19 -11.52 3.33
CA GLY A 236 17.01 -12.19 3.90
C GLY A 236 16.27 -11.38 4.97
N LEU A 237 16.55 -10.09 5.14
CA LEU A 237 15.79 -9.25 6.06
C LEU A 237 14.44 -8.88 5.45
N SER A 238 13.38 -9.06 6.24
CA SER A 238 12.01 -8.68 5.94
C SER A 238 11.76 -7.19 6.26
N CYS A 239 10.62 -6.67 5.79
CA CYS A 239 10.18 -5.33 6.16
C CYS A 239 10.08 -5.14 7.68
N THR A 240 9.67 -6.17 8.42
CA THR A 240 9.41 -6.08 9.87
C THR A 240 10.67 -6.10 10.74
N ASP A 241 11.81 -6.50 10.18
CA ASP A 241 13.11 -6.43 10.84
C ASP A 241 13.55 -4.97 11.05
N CYS A 242 13.13 -4.07 10.16
CA CYS A 242 13.29 -2.62 10.32
C CYS A 242 12.03 -1.98 10.92
N HIS A 243 10.86 -2.27 10.32
CA HIS A 243 9.57 -1.69 10.68
C HIS A 243 8.80 -2.55 11.69
N GLY A 244 9.05 -2.31 12.98
CA GLY A 244 8.42 -3.08 14.07
C GLY A 244 7.02 -2.59 14.45
N ARG A 245 6.37 -3.34 15.37
CA ARG A 245 5.04 -3.02 15.94
C ARG A 245 4.91 -1.57 16.42
N ALA A 246 5.92 -1.06 17.12
CA ALA A 246 5.90 0.29 17.67
C ALA A 246 5.68 1.35 16.57
N GLU A 247 6.29 1.17 15.41
CA GLU A 247 6.11 2.07 14.26
C GLU A 247 4.81 1.77 13.53
N LEU A 248 4.64 0.52 13.09
CA LEU A 248 3.54 0.14 12.20
C LEU A 248 2.17 0.32 12.86
N MET A 249 2.03 -0.09 14.13
CA MET A 249 0.75 -0.16 14.84
C MET A 249 0.55 0.96 15.86
N GLU A 250 1.62 1.52 16.44
CA GLU A 250 1.51 2.48 17.53
C GLU A 250 1.90 3.91 17.13
N GLY A 251 2.39 4.10 15.90
CA GLY A 251 2.80 5.42 15.39
C GLY A 251 4.04 6.00 16.09
N LYS A 252 4.83 5.15 16.76
CA LYS A 252 6.10 5.54 17.39
C LYS A 252 7.24 5.52 16.35
N SER A 253 8.42 6.00 16.74
CA SER A 253 9.59 5.94 15.85
C SER A 253 10.06 4.51 15.63
N GLY A 254 10.37 4.18 14.38
CA GLY A 254 10.98 2.90 13.98
C GLY A 254 12.46 2.79 14.31
N ARG A 255 13.06 1.67 13.90
CA ARG A 255 14.50 1.45 14.01
C ARG A 255 15.25 2.42 13.09
N SER A 256 16.41 2.90 13.54
CA SER A 256 17.31 3.70 12.72
C SER A 256 18.48 2.86 12.21
N CYS A 257 19.20 3.33 11.19
CA CYS A 257 20.39 2.66 10.67
C CYS A 257 21.41 2.35 11.79
N LEU A 258 21.59 3.30 12.73
CA LEU A 258 22.53 3.17 13.85
C LEU A 258 22.06 2.19 14.94
N SER A 259 20.81 1.72 14.92
CA SER A 259 20.35 0.70 15.86
C SER A 259 21.09 -0.63 15.66
N CYS A 260 21.43 -0.97 14.41
CA CYS A 260 22.20 -2.15 14.01
C CYS A 260 23.65 -1.80 13.63
N HIS A 261 23.88 -0.67 12.94
CA HIS A 261 25.20 -0.24 12.48
C HIS A 261 25.94 0.64 13.51
N ARG A 262 26.00 0.24 14.78
CA ARG A 262 26.62 1.06 15.84
C ARG A 262 28.11 1.30 15.60
N GLY A 263 28.81 0.29 15.06
CA GLY A 263 30.26 0.31 14.86
C GLY A 263 30.75 1.25 13.75
N VAL A 264 29.87 1.88 12.98
CA VAL A 264 30.28 2.87 11.96
C VAL A 264 30.38 4.29 12.50
N ALA A 265 29.72 4.58 13.62
CA ALA A 265 29.71 5.92 14.19
C ALA A 265 31.13 6.35 14.60
N GLY A 266 31.52 7.56 14.18
CA GLY A 266 32.85 8.12 14.44
C GLY A 266 33.89 7.86 13.35
N ARG A 267 33.63 6.94 12.39
CA ARG A 267 34.59 6.64 11.31
C ARG A 267 34.77 7.83 10.38
N ARG A 268 36.02 8.26 10.18
CA ARG A 268 36.36 9.33 9.23
C ARG A 268 36.45 8.80 7.79
N PRO A 269 36.18 9.63 6.78
CA PRO A 269 35.62 11.00 6.88
C PRO A 269 34.08 11.02 6.96
N PHE A 270 33.41 9.93 6.58
CA PHE A 270 31.97 9.94 6.24
C PHE A 270 31.00 9.74 7.41
N HIS A 271 31.43 9.20 8.55
CA HIS A 271 30.56 8.87 9.69
C HIS A 271 30.94 9.63 10.96
N THR A 272 31.58 10.80 10.82
CA THR A 272 31.84 11.67 11.97
C THR A 272 30.54 12.19 12.58
N ARG A 273 30.56 12.59 13.85
CA ARG A 273 29.39 13.17 14.53
C ARG A 273 28.79 14.34 13.75
N ARG A 274 29.64 15.16 13.12
CA ARG A 274 29.23 16.31 12.30
C ARG A 274 28.51 15.89 11.02
N VAL A 275 28.94 14.82 10.37
CA VAL A 275 28.26 14.30 9.17
C VAL A 275 26.94 13.64 9.56
N LEU A 276 26.94 12.77 10.57
CA LEU A 276 25.74 12.05 11.00
C LEU A 276 24.62 12.97 11.52
N SER A 277 24.95 14.16 12.02
CA SER A 277 23.95 15.16 12.42
C SER A 277 23.35 15.94 11.25
N ARG A 278 24.04 16.01 10.10
CA ARG A 278 23.64 16.83 8.94
C ARG A 278 23.28 16.05 7.69
N VAL A 279 23.60 14.76 7.60
CA VAL A 279 23.37 13.94 6.41
C VAL A 279 22.67 12.65 6.81
N ARG A 280 21.55 12.33 6.16
CA ARG A 280 20.90 11.03 6.34
C ARG A 280 21.71 9.96 5.63
N CYS A 281 21.84 8.77 6.23
CA CYS A 281 22.63 7.67 5.67
C CYS A 281 22.21 7.33 4.22
N VAL A 282 20.89 7.34 3.96
CA VAL A 282 20.31 7.08 2.62
C VAL A 282 20.78 8.05 1.54
N SER A 283 21.23 9.27 1.89
CA SER A 283 21.78 10.24 0.93
C SER A 283 23.08 9.76 0.28
N CYS A 284 23.85 8.96 1.00
CA CYS A 284 25.10 8.37 0.51
C CYS A 284 24.91 6.94 0.04
N HIS A 285 23.98 6.19 0.64
CA HIS A 285 23.86 4.75 0.47
C HIS A 285 22.75 4.27 -0.48
N ALA A 286 21.81 5.11 -0.91
CA ALA A 286 20.80 4.72 -1.90
C ALA A 286 21.45 4.51 -3.29
N VAL A 287 21.31 3.34 -3.88
CA VAL A 287 21.94 3.01 -5.17
C VAL A 287 21.19 3.67 -6.33
N TRP A 288 19.86 3.67 -6.28
CA TRP A 288 18.97 4.29 -7.25
C TRP A 288 17.70 4.78 -6.54
N MET A 289 16.87 5.59 -7.19
CA MET A 289 15.62 6.07 -6.58
C MET A 289 14.61 6.42 -7.67
N ALA A 290 13.44 5.77 -7.62
CA ALA A 290 12.33 6.10 -8.51
C ALA A 290 11.96 7.59 -8.42
N ARG A 291 11.74 8.21 -9.57
CA ARG A 291 11.42 9.63 -9.70
C ARG A 291 10.47 9.83 -10.87
N ASP A 292 9.20 9.94 -10.52
CA ASP A 292 8.13 10.36 -11.42
C ASP A 292 7.98 11.88 -11.27
N GLU A 293 7.92 12.60 -12.38
CA GLU A 293 7.79 14.06 -12.45
C GLU A 293 6.54 14.42 -13.26
N GLY A 294 5.88 15.52 -12.87
CA GLY A 294 4.65 16.03 -13.47
C GLY A 294 3.57 14.96 -13.55
N LEU A 295 2.96 14.60 -12.42
CA LEU A 295 1.83 13.67 -12.41
C LEU A 295 0.54 14.42 -12.76
N TYR A 296 0.05 14.21 -13.98
CA TYR A 296 -1.18 14.83 -14.46
C TYR A 296 -2.34 13.87 -14.24
N PHE A 297 -3.29 14.31 -13.44
CA PHE A 297 -4.55 13.62 -13.23
C PHE A 297 -5.66 14.42 -13.90
N THR A 298 -6.39 13.78 -14.81
CA THR A 298 -7.53 14.41 -15.47
C THR A 298 -8.78 13.61 -15.19
N LEU A 299 -9.79 14.26 -14.61
CA LEU A 299 -11.13 13.70 -14.43
C LEU A 299 -11.95 13.98 -15.67
N TYR A 300 -12.52 12.95 -16.29
CA TYR A 300 -13.50 13.07 -17.37
C TYR A 300 -14.82 12.47 -16.92
N ASP A 301 -15.93 13.21 -17.06
CA ASP A 301 -17.27 12.67 -16.84
C ASP A 301 -17.72 11.70 -17.95
N ALA A 302 -17.31 11.97 -19.19
CA ALA A 302 -17.56 11.14 -20.37
C ALA A 302 -16.32 11.14 -21.29
N PRO A 303 -15.31 10.28 -21.02
CA PRO A 303 -14.09 10.29 -21.80
C PRO A 303 -14.26 9.73 -23.21
N ASP A 304 -13.45 10.24 -24.14
CA ASP A 304 -13.19 9.57 -25.41
C ASP A 304 -12.25 8.37 -25.16
N TRP A 305 -12.79 7.17 -25.29
CA TRP A 305 -12.01 5.94 -25.03
C TRP A 305 -10.89 5.72 -26.05
N GLU A 306 -11.03 6.23 -27.27
CA GLU A 306 -10.01 6.08 -28.32
C GLU A 306 -8.78 6.92 -28.00
N GLU A 307 -8.97 8.13 -27.47
CA GLU A 307 -7.89 9.03 -27.04
C GLU A 307 -7.03 8.39 -25.93
N TRP A 308 -7.67 7.72 -24.98
CA TRP A 308 -7.01 7.23 -23.76
C TRP A 308 -6.53 5.78 -23.85
N GLN A 309 -6.77 5.08 -24.95
CA GLN A 309 -6.51 3.64 -25.07
C GLN A 309 -5.03 3.25 -24.87
N GLU A 310 -4.08 4.13 -25.19
CA GLU A 310 -2.65 3.86 -25.00
C GLU A 310 -2.20 3.89 -23.53
N LEU A 311 -3.06 4.41 -22.64
CA LEU A 311 -2.79 4.63 -21.21
C LEU A 311 -3.70 3.77 -20.31
N PHE A 312 -4.30 2.72 -20.87
CA PHE A 312 -5.23 1.88 -20.12
C PHE A 312 -4.59 1.21 -18.90
N VAL A 313 -3.27 0.95 -18.92
CA VAL A 313 -2.53 0.39 -17.78
C VAL A 313 -1.89 1.48 -16.93
N GLN A 314 -2.53 1.78 -15.80
CA GLN A 314 -2.12 2.87 -14.91
C GLN A 314 -2.38 2.57 -13.43
N GLU A 315 -2.10 1.33 -13.04
CA GLU A 315 -2.25 0.82 -11.67
C GLU A 315 -3.69 1.02 -11.14
N ASP A 316 -4.68 0.79 -12.02
CA ASP A 316 -6.10 1.01 -11.75
C ASP A 316 -6.98 -0.06 -12.39
N ALA A 317 -7.45 -1.01 -11.57
CA ALA A 317 -8.19 -2.16 -12.09
C ALA A 317 -9.57 -1.77 -12.61
N GLU A 318 -10.16 -0.69 -12.08
CA GLU A 318 -11.44 -0.18 -12.56
C GLU A 318 -11.29 0.45 -13.95
N ILE A 319 -10.24 1.25 -14.17
CA ILE A 319 -9.95 1.82 -15.50
C ILE A 319 -9.66 0.71 -16.52
N GLU A 320 -8.85 -0.29 -16.16
CA GLU A 320 -8.58 -1.42 -17.05
C GLU A 320 -9.84 -2.25 -17.34
N GLY A 321 -10.77 -2.36 -16.39
CA GLY A 321 -12.08 -2.96 -16.61
C GLY A 321 -12.91 -2.21 -17.64
N LEU A 322 -12.91 -0.87 -17.56
CA LEU A 322 -13.60 0.00 -18.53
C LEU A 322 -13.03 -0.15 -19.94
N PHE A 323 -11.70 -0.18 -20.07
CA PHE A 323 -11.07 -0.45 -21.37
C PHE A 323 -11.31 -1.87 -21.87
N ARG A 324 -11.41 -2.86 -20.98
CA ARG A 324 -11.78 -4.22 -21.39
C ARG A 324 -13.18 -4.26 -22.00
N ASP A 325 -14.13 -3.52 -21.44
CA ASP A 325 -15.45 -3.37 -22.04
C ASP A 325 -15.37 -2.67 -23.41
N PHE A 326 -14.61 -1.57 -23.50
CA PHE A 326 -14.39 -0.83 -24.76
C PHE A 326 -13.80 -1.73 -25.85
N PHE A 327 -12.69 -2.42 -25.56
CA PHE A 327 -12.04 -3.34 -26.50
C PHE A 327 -12.92 -4.53 -26.89
N SER A 328 -13.93 -4.87 -26.08
CA SER A 328 -14.93 -5.89 -26.41
C SER A 328 -16.11 -5.38 -27.25
N GLY A 329 -16.10 -4.09 -27.65
CA GLY A 329 -17.15 -3.45 -28.43
C GLY A 329 -18.35 -2.98 -27.60
N LYS A 330 -18.26 -3.00 -26.26
CA LYS A 330 -19.29 -2.46 -25.38
C LYS A 330 -19.03 -0.99 -25.09
N THR A 331 -20.08 -0.23 -24.80
CA THR A 331 -19.97 1.13 -24.27
C THR A 331 -19.64 1.09 -22.78
N PRO A 332 -18.43 1.50 -22.34
CA PRO A 332 -18.10 1.49 -20.93
C PRO A 332 -18.91 2.55 -20.16
N ARG A 333 -19.25 2.24 -18.92
CA ARG A 333 -19.90 3.19 -18.02
C ARG A 333 -18.82 3.95 -17.25
N PRO A 334 -18.63 5.27 -17.44
CA PRO A 334 -17.56 6.03 -16.79
C PRO A 334 -17.90 6.26 -15.31
N PHE A 335 -17.73 5.23 -14.50
CA PHE A 335 -17.93 5.27 -13.06
C PHE A 335 -16.74 4.59 -12.37
N THR A 336 -16.29 5.18 -11.28
CA THR A 336 -15.27 4.57 -10.41
C THR A 336 -15.65 4.76 -8.95
N THR A 337 -15.07 3.97 -8.07
CA THR A 337 -15.49 3.86 -6.68
C THR A 337 -14.77 4.87 -5.78
N ASP A 338 -15.51 5.57 -4.92
CA ASP A 338 -14.93 6.21 -3.73
C ASP A 338 -14.42 5.14 -2.78
N LYS A 339 -13.09 5.04 -2.63
CA LYS A 339 -12.44 3.93 -1.90
C LYS A 339 -12.70 3.96 -0.39
N LEU A 340 -13.28 5.04 0.14
CA LEU A 340 -13.63 5.16 1.54
C LEU A 340 -15.13 4.98 1.83
N SER A 341 -16.01 5.55 1.00
CA SER A 341 -17.47 5.37 1.18
C SER A 341 -17.99 4.09 0.52
N GLY A 342 -17.36 3.64 -0.56
CA GLY A 342 -17.78 2.52 -1.39
C GLY A 342 -18.85 2.87 -2.42
N LYS A 343 -19.20 4.16 -2.56
CA LYS A 343 -20.18 4.63 -3.55
C LYS A 343 -19.52 4.74 -4.92
N GLU A 344 -20.25 4.34 -5.95
CA GLU A 344 -19.90 4.63 -7.33
C GLU A 344 -20.10 6.13 -7.61
N ARG A 345 -19.16 6.72 -8.35
CA ARG A 345 -19.20 8.12 -8.77
C ARG A 345 -18.96 8.20 -10.25
N ARG A 346 -19.69 9.09 -10.93
CA ARG A 346 -19.46 9.40 -12.34
C ARG A 346 -18.02 9.91 -12.54
N GLY A 347 -17.52 9.63 -13.72
CA GLY A 347 -16.25 10.05 -14.26
C GLY A 347 -15.11 9.04 -14.05
N VAL A 348 -14.00 9.31 -14.70
CA VAL A 348 -12.79 8.48 -14.67
C VAL A 348 -11.58 9.38 -14.53
N TRP A 349 -10.68 9.04 -13.60
CA TRP A 349 -9.44 9.76 -13.35
C TRP A 349 -8.28 9.12 -14.11
N PHE A 350 -7.93 9.65 -15.28
CA PHE A 350 -6.74 9.21 -16.00
C PHE A 350 -5.48 9.84 -15.43
N LEU A 351 -4.36 9.13 -15.53
CA LEU A 351 -3.04 9.54 -15.10
C LEU A 351 -2.08 9.54 -16.29
N THR A 352 -1.39 10.65 -16.49
CA THR A 352 -0.17 10.72 -17.30
C THR A 352 0.98 11.26 -16.47
N LEU A 353 2.20 11.12 -16.98
CA LEU A 353 3.39 11.64 -16.32
C LEU A 353 4.30 12.33 -17.33
N ARG A 354 4.94 13.43 -16.91
CA ARG A 354 5.92 14.12 -17.76
C ARG A 354 7.15 13.26 -18.00
N ARG A 355 7.66 12.63 -16.94
CA ARG A 355 8.88 11.83 -16.99
C ARG A 355 8.98 10.86 -15.82
N ARG A 356 9.43 9.64 -16.11
CA ARG A 356 9.77 8.61 -15.12
C ARG A 356 11.25 8.24 -15.25
N THR A 357 12.00 8.33 -14.15
CA THR A 357 13.45 8.04 -14.11
C THR A 357 13.86 7.39 -12.79
N PHE A 358 15.07 6.82 -12.73
CA PHE A 358 15.60 6.16 -11.52
C PHE A 358 17.09 6.43 -11.25
N GLU A 359 17.81 6.97 -12.24
CA GLU A 359 19.28 6.99 -12.28
C GLU A 359 19.91 7.91 -11.22
N LYS A 360 19.30 9.08 -10.99
CA LYS A 360 19.88 10.14 -10.15
C LYS A 360 19.15 10.25 -8.82
N VAL A 361 19.86 9.96 -7.73
CA VAL A 361 19.39 10.26 -6.37
C VAL A 361 19.49 11.77 -6.13
N LYS A 362 18.40 12.49 -6.40
CA LYS A 362 18.31 13.94 -6.13
C LYS A 362 18.28 14.20 -4.64
N LEU A 363 19.03 15.21 -4.19
CA LEU A 363 19.17 15.57 -2.79
C LEU A 363 18.55 16.94 -2.52
N GLY A 364 17.91 17.05 -1.36
CA GLY A 364 17.41 18.28 -0.76
C GLY A 364 17.62 18.25 0.75
N LEU A 365 16.86 19.07 1.48
CA LEU A 365 16.90 19.11 2.95
C LEU A 365 15.61 18.53 3.53
N ASP A 366 15.73 17.76 4.62
CA ASP A 366 14.57 17.38 5.43
C ASP A 366 14.11 18.52 6.35
N ALA A 367 12.98 18.33 7.03
CA ALA A 367 12.43 19.30 7.98
C ALA A 367 13.37 19.63 9.16
N ARG A 368 14.46 18.86 9.36
CA ARG A 368 15.49 19.12 10.38
C ARG A 368 16.76 19.72 9.76
N GLY A 369 16.72 20.13 8.49
CA GLY A 369 17.86 20.70 7.77
C GLY A 369 18.93 19.69 7.37
N ARG A 370 18.64 18.38 7.37
CA ARG A 370 19.61 17.35 6.98
C ARG A 370 19.52 17.03 5.49
N VAL A 371 20.67 16.83 4.86
CA VAL A 371 20.79 16.38 3.47
C VAL A 371 20.09 15.02 3.31
N SER A 372 19.12 14.96 2.42
CA SER A 372 18.19 13.85 2.26
C SER A 372 17.82 13.64 0.80
N PRO A 373 17.57 12.39 0.35
CA PRO A 373 16.94 12.14 -0.94
C PRO A 373 15.55 12.79 -0.98
N VAL A 374 15.22 13.40 -2.11
CA VAL A 374 13.92 14.04 -2.34
C VAL A 374 13.29 13.57 -3.64
N ARG A 375 11.97 13.43 -3.62
CA ARG A 375 11.14 13.12 -4.77
C ARG A 375 10.05 14.19 -4.92
N PRO A 376 9.58 14.47 -6.14
CA PRO A 376 8.61 15.52 -6.40
C PRO A 376 7.19 14.97 -6.13
N ILE A 377 6.95 14.53 -4.89
CA ILE A 377 5.72 13.83 -4.47
C ILE A 377 4.46 14.70 -4.63
N LEU A 378 4.62 16.02 -4.59
CA LEU A 378 3.53 16.99 -4.74
C LEU A 378 3.53 17.67 -6.12
N ASP A 379 4.25 17.13 -7.08
CA ASP A 379 4.23 17.59 -8.48
C ASP A 379 2.99 17.00 -9.15
N LEU A 380 1.84 17.51 -8.72
CA LEU A 380 0.50 17.04 -9.04
C LEU A 380 -0.23 18.13 -9.82
N HIS A 381 -0.80 17.75 -10.95
CA HIS A 381 -1.50 18.62 -11.88
C HIS A 381 -2.90 18.07 -12.11
N LEU A 382 -3.95 18.84 -11.81
CA LEU A 382 -5.33 18.35 -11.82
C LEU A 382 -6.17 19.11 -12.84
N SER A 383 -6.83 18.37 -13.73
CA SER A 383 -7.79 18.92 -14.68
C SER A 383 -9.14 18.21 -14.57
N TYR A 384 -10.20 18.88 -14.99
CA TYR A 384 -11.56 18.35 -14.98
C TYR A 384 -12.33 18.75 -16.24
N VAL A 385 -12.85 17.75 -16.95
CA VAL A 385 -13.67 17.86 -18.15
C VAL A 385 -15.05 17.25 -17.87
N ASN A 386 -16.11 18.02 -18.12
CA ASN A 386 -17.49 17.56 -17.88
C ASN A 386 -18.01 16.67 -19.03
N ALA A 387 -19.30 16.33 -19.00
CA ALA A 387 -19.90 15.44 -19.99
C ALA A 387 -20.13 16.13 -21.35
N GLU A 388 -20.11 17.46 -21.38
CA GLU A 388 -20.24 18.32 -22.55
C GLU A 388 -18.87 18.68 -23.17
N ASP A 389 -17.79 18.04 -22.72
CA ASP A 389 -16.40 18.28 -23.13
C ASP A 389 -15.86 19.68 -22.79
N GLU A 390 -16.46 20.35 -21.81
CA GLU A 390 -16.00 21.63 -21.29
C GLU A 390 -14.94 21.42 -20.20
N VAL A 391 -13.80 22.10 -20.35
CA VAL A 391 -12.74 22.14 -19.33
C VAL A 391 -13.15 23.09 -18.20
N LEU A 392 -13.60 22.52 -17.08
CA LEU A 392 -14.05 23.29 -15.91
C LEU A 392 -12.92 23.64 -14.94
N VAL A 393 -11.86 22.83 -14.93
CA VAL A 393 -10.62 23.11 -14.21
C VAL A 393 -9.46 22.73 -15.10
N GLU A 394 -8.55 23.67 -15.32
CA GLU A 394 -7.35 23.47 -16.13
C GLU A 394 -6.11 23.59 -15.24
N ASP A 395 -5.30 22.53 -15.22
CA ASP A 395 -3.97 22.49 -14.60
C ASP A 395 -3.89 23.06 -13.17
N LEU A 396 -4.81 22.64 -12.30
CA LEU A 396 -4.74 22.99 -10.88
C LEU A 396 -3.58 22.24 -10.23
N HIS A 397 -2.55 22.98 -9.80
CA HIS A 397 -1.36 22.40 -9.17
C HIS A 397 -0.92 23.17 -7.91
N PRO A 398 -0.13 22.56 -7.00
CA PRO A 398 0.45 23.26 -5.87
C PRO A 398 1.34 24.43 -6.28
N ARG A 399 1.28 25.54 -5.52
CA ARG A 399 2.14 26.73 -5.75
C ARG A 399 3.46 26.71 -4.96
N GLY A 400 3.60 25.78 -4.01
CA GLY A 400 4.77 25.67 -3.13
C GLY A 400 5.78 24.60 -3.56
N PRO A 401 6.79 24.31 -2.71
CA PRO A 401 7.76 23.26 -3.00
C PRO A 401 7.11 21.89 -3.22
N VAL A 402 7.37 21.30 -4.38
CA VAL A 402 6.81 19.99 -4.77
C VAL A 402 7.64 18.80 -4.27
N GLU A 403 8.92 19.04 -3.97
CA GLU A 403 9.86 18.02 -3.50
C GLU A 403 9.66 17.70 -2.02
N ARG A 404 9.59 16.41 -1.69
CA ARG A 404 9.48 15.90 -0.33
C ARG A 404 10.62 14.93 -0.02
N PRO A 405 11.18 14.97 1.21
CA PRO A 405 12.16 13.99 1.66
C PRO A 405 11.58 12.58 1.65
N VAL A 406 12.35 11.62 1.15
CA VAL A 406 11.96 10.21 1.10
C VAL A 406 13.03 9.30 1.71
N VAL A 407 12.72 8.02 1.83
CA VAL A 407 13.66 6.96 2.15
C VAL A 407 13.60 5.96 1.01
N PRO A 408 14.53 6.02 0.04
CA PRO A 408 14.68 4.96 -0.94
C PRO A 408 15.12 3.69 -0.20
N HIS A 409 14.47 2.57 -0.49
CA HIS A 409 14.81 1.26 0.06
C HIS A 409 15.78 0.55 -0.88
N THR A 410 16.83 1.23 -1.30
CA THR A 410 17.77 0.74 -2.32
C THR A 410 19.20 0.78 -1.77
N ILE A 411 19.35 0.45 -0.49
CA ILE A 411 20.61 0.59 0.23
C ILE A 411 21.65 -0.37 -0.36
N GLY A 412 22.83 0.17 -0.65
CA GLY A 412 24.00 -0.58 -1.10
C GLY A 412 25.30 0.02 -0.58
N PRO A 413 26.44 -0.32 -1.22
CA PRO A 413 27.70 0.36 -0.96
C PRO A 413 27.52 1.89 -1.09
N GLY A 414 28.15 2.64 -0.20
CA GLY A 414 28.07 4.10 -0.25
C GLY A 414 28.71 4.63 -1.53
N ASP A 415 27.99 5.48 -2.27
CA ASP A 415 28.54 6.16 -3.44
C ASP A 415 29.59 7.16 -2.97
N THR A 416 30.86 6.86 -3.23
CA THR A 416 31.99 7.67 -2.77
C THR A 416 31.98 9.05 -3.39
N PHE A 417 31.75 9.17 -4.70
CA PHE A 417 31.74 10.47 -5.38
C PHE A 417 30.58 11.36 -4.94
N ARG A 418 29.38 10.80 -4.76
CA ARG A 418 28.24 11.53 -4.20
C ARG A 418 28.51 11.92 -2.74
N SER A 419 29.07 11.02 -1.94
CA SER A 419 29.43 11.29 -0.55
C SER A 419 30.44 12.44 -0.43
N LEU A 420 31.50 12.42 -1.23
CA LEU A 420 32.48 13.50 -1.31
C LEU A 420 31.82 14.84 -1.70
N ARG A 421 30.99 14.83 -2.75
CA ARG A 421 30.24 16.02 -3.18
C ARG A 421 29.35 16.59 -2.08
N ILE A 422 28.65 15.72 -1.33
CA ILE A 422 27.86 16.15 -0.16
C ILE A 422 28.78 16.80 0.88
N LEU A 423 29.86 16.14 1.26
CA LEU A 423 30.75 16.63 2.31
C LEU A 423 31.37 17.98 1.93
N VAL A 424 31.82 18.15 0.69
CA VAL A 424 32.39 19.43 0.21
C VAL A 424 31.32 20.51 0.16
N ARG A 425 30.19 20.26 -0.50
CA ARG A 425 29.10 21.24 -0.68
C ARG A 425 28.55 21.79 0.64
N PHE A 426 28.54 20.96 1.68
CA PHE A 426 28.00 21.34 2.99
C PHE A 426 29.08 21.66 4.04
N GLY A 427 30.35 21.81 3.63
CA GLY A 427 31.47 22.19 4.50
C GLY A 427 31.79 21.17 5.60
N LEU A 428 31.56 19.89 5.32
CA LEU A 428 31.76 18.75 6.23
C LEU A 428 33.05 17.98 5.96
N TRP A 429 33.78 18.35 4.90
CA TRP A 429 35.05 17.72 4.55
C TRP A 429 36.16 18.06 5.57
N PRO A 430 37.00 17.11 6.00
CA PRO A 430 38.15 17.43 6.85
C PRO A 430 39.06 18.46 6.17
N GLY A 431 39.36 19.58 6.84
CA GLY A 431 40.19 20.65 6.28
C GLY A 431 39.44 21.69 5.45
N SER A 432 38.12 21.57 5.22
CA SER A 432 37.31 22.66 4.68
C SER A 432 37.07 23.72 5.76
N ARG A 433 38.09 24.52 6.06
CA ARG A 433 37.98 25.81 6.73
C ARG A 433 38.37 26.90 5.72
N ARG A 434 37.37 27.56 5.16
CA ARG A 434 37.29 29.03 5.07
C ARG A 434 35.83 29.40 5.32
#